data_AF-A0AAX3CK83-F1
#
_entry.id   AF-A0AAX3CK83-F1
#
_cell.length_a   1.000
_cell.length_b   1.000
_cell.length_c   1.000
_cell.angle_alpha   90.00
_cell.angle_beta   90.00
_cell.angle_gamma   90.00
#
_symmetry.space_group_name_H-M   'P 1'
#
loop_
_entity.id
_entity.type
_entity.pdbx_description
1 polymer ?
#
loop_
_entity_poly.entity_id
_entity_poly.type
_entity_poly.pdbx_seq_one_letter_code
_entity_poly.pdbx_strand_id
1 'polypeptide(L)'
;MDNLENFPYYDHSVLTDFSFQTIQPVSVTIPYDKALSGSKLIKKKVDKTKGDLVVYSFHHHTRPNVSDGDVLMVELLKDKIDVQVLLSYNHIYKGHRVFSCVCQIQ
;
A
#
# COMPACT_ATOMS: atom_id res chain seq x y z
N MET A 1 19.43 -2.30 -9.45
CA MET A 1 19.27 -3.10 -8.22
C MET A 1 18.12 -2.49 -7.46
N ASP A 2 17.03 -3.21 -7.33
CA ASP A 2 15.95 -2.81 -6.42
C ASP A 2 16.50 -2.96 -5.01
N ASN A 3 16.78 -1.83 -4.38
CA ASN A 3 17.31 -1.78 -3.01
C ASN A 3 16.16 -2.07 -2.03
N LEU A 4 15.59 -3.28 -2.13
CA LEU A 4 14.59 -3.82 -1.23
C LEU A 4 15.11 -3.97 0.20
N GLU A 5 16.33 -3.58 0.54
CA GLU A 5 16.79 -3.45 1.93
C GLU A 5 16.51 -2.05 2.50
N ASN A 6 16.21 -1.07 1.64
CA ASN A 6 16.11 0.31 2.07
C ASN A 6 14.75 0.65 2.70
N PHE A 7 13.61 0.31 2.11
CA PHE A 7 12.28 0.65 2.61
C PHE A 7 11.93 -0.02 3.97
N PRO A 8 10.91 0.45 4.70
CA PRO A 8 10.43 -0.25 5.89
C PRO A 8 9.50 -1.38 5.42
N TYR A 9 9.76 -2.62 5.80
CA TYR A 9 8.96 -3.78 5.35
C TYR A 9 8.52 -4.66 6.52
N TYR A 10 7.38 -5.32 6.34
CA TYR A 10 7.21 -6.70 6.81
C TYR A 10 8.22 -7.62 6.12
N ASP A 11 8.57 -8.74 6.73
CA ASP A 11 9.56 -9.70 6.21
C ASP A 11 9.55 -9.79 4.67
N HIS A 12 10.64 -9.36 4.02
CA HIS A 12 10.75 -9.30 2.56
C HIS A 12 10.45 -10.64 1.87
N SER A 13 10.62 -11.76 2.56
CA SER A 13 10.29 -13.10 2.04
C SER A 13 8.81 -13.25 1.66
N VAL A 14 7.92 -12.50 2.32
CA VAL A 14 6.47 -12.57 2.05
C VAL A 14 6.01 -11.61 0.96
N LEU A 15 6.87 -10.74 0.41
CA LEU A 15 6.49 -9.80 -0.66
C LEU A 15 5.98 -10.48 -1.94
N THR A 16 6.35 -11.74 -2.16
CA THR A 16 5.83 -12.56 -3.27
C THR A 16 4.39 -12.99 -3.08
N ASP A 17 3.90 -12.96 -1.84
CA ASP A 17 2.52 -13.28 -1.48
C ASP A 17 1.61 -12.04 -1.54
N PHE A 18 2.14 -10.91 -2.02
CA PHE A 18 1.39 -9.68 -2.26
C PHE A 18 1.43 -9.29 -3.73
N SER A 19 0.26 -8.98 -4.29
CA SER A 19 0.15 -8.43 -5.64
C SER A 19 -0.89 -7.32 -5.65
N PHE A 20 -0.50 -6.17 -6.19
CA PHE A 20 -1.40 -5.06 -6.42
C PHE A 20 -1.64 -4.94 -7.92
N GLN A 21 -2.80 -5.42 -8.38
CA GLN A 21 -3.06 -5.73 -9.79
C GLN A 21 -2.09 -6.81 -10.30
N THR A 22 -1.10 -6.44 -11.12
CA THR A 22 -0.04 -7.30 -11.66
C THR A 22 1.36 -6.82 -11.23
N ILE A 23 1.43 -5.93 -10.25
CA ILE A 23 2.67 -5.28 -9.82
C ILE A 23 2.96 -5.74 -8.40
N GLN A 24 4.16 -6.31 -8.24
CA GLN A 24 4.67 -6.64 -6.93
C GLN A 24 5.09 -5.35 -6.20
N PRO A 25 4.57 -5.11 -4.99
CA PRO A 25 4.99 -3.98 -4.18
C PRO A 25 6.43 -4.20 -3.71
N VAL A 26 7.17 -3.11 -3.57
CA VAL A 26 8.46 -3.14 -2.88
C VAL A 26 8.27 -3.24 -1.38
N SER A 27 7.21 -2.64 -0.83
CA SER A 27 6.90 -2.71 0.60
C SER A 27 5.40 -2.78 0.85
N VAL A 28 5.03 -3.55 1.87
CA VAL A 28 3.67 -3.62 2.41
C VAL A 28 3.70 -3.41 3.92
N THR A 29 2.78 -2.59 4.43
CA THR A 29 2.60 -2.34 5.88
C THR A 29 1.19 -2.74 6.33
N ILE A 30 1.12 -3.66 7.30
CA ILE A 30 -0.12 -4.21 7.90
C ILE A 30 0.12 -4.44 9.40
N PRO A 31 -0.85 -4.27 10.31
CA PRO A 31 -1.95 -3.33 10.20
C PRO A 31 -1.40 -1.89 10.27
N TYR A 32 -1.81 -1.03 9.36
CA TYR A 32 -1.52 0.39 9.49
C TYR A 32 -2.55 1.01 10.45
N ASP A 33 -2.16 1.17 11.72
CA ASP A 33 -3.06 1.65 12.76
C ASP A 33 -3.72 2.99 12.36
N LYS A 34 -5.05 3.02 12.38
CA LYS A 34 -5.90 4.20 12.13
C LYS A 34 -5.45 5.39 13.01
N ALA A 35 -4.93 5.13 14.21
CA ALA A 35 -4.38 6.14 15.12
C ALA A 35 -3.05 6.74 14.63
N LEU A 36 -2.14 5.90 14.11
CA LEU A 36 -0.82 6.27 13.59
C LEU A 36 -0.86 6.93 12.21
N SER A 37 -2.01 6.88 11.53
CA SER A 37 -2.16 7.47 10.20
C SER A 37 -1.75 8.93 10.10
N GLY A 38 -1.74 9.69 11.22
CA GLY A 38 -1.20 11.07 11.39
C GLY A 38 -1.83 12.15 10.50
N SER A 39 -2.41 11.75 9.38
CA SER A 39 -2.91 12.51 8.28
C SER A 39 -4.41 12.67 8.44
N LYS A 40 -4.83 13.91 8.65
CA LYS A 40 -6.24 14.31 8.73
C LYS A 40 -7.01 13.90 7.47
N LEU A 41 -6.35 13.78 6.33
CA LEU A 41 -6.96 13.38 5.05
C LEU A 41 -7.34 11.89 5.06
N ILE A 42 -6.43 11.01 5.48
CA ILE A 42 -6.71 9.57 5.58
C ILE A 42 -7.85 9.34 6.56
N LYS A 43 -7.78 9.92 7.77
CA LYS A 43 -8.82 9.79 8.80
C LYS A 43 -10.22 10.20 8.34
N LYS A 44 -10.35 11.11 7.37
CA LYS A 44 -11.63 11.52 6.78
C LYS A 44 -12.17 10.54 5.73
N LYS A 45 -11.29 9.81 5.05
CA LYS A 45 -11.66 8.85 3.99
C LYS A 45 -11.86 7.43 4.52
N VAL A 46 -11.31 7.11 5.69
CA VAL A 46 -11.46 5.79 6.34
C VAL A 46 -12.91 5.55 6.75
N ASP A 47 -13.47 4.43 6.31
CA ASP A 47 -14.76 3.94 6.78
C ASP A 47 -14.58 3.13 8.07
N LYS A 48 -15.41 3.40 9.08
CA LYS A 48 -15.36 2.70 10.37
C LYS A 48 -15.99 1.31 10.33
N THR A 49 -16.82 1.03 9.33
CA THR A 49 -17.51 -0.26 9.13
C THR A 49 -16.66 -1.25 8.33
N LYS A 50 -15.57 -0.78 7.74
CA LYS A 50 -14.66 -1.54 6.88
C LYS A 50 -13.40 -1.99 7.63
N GLY A 51 -12.65 -2.87 6.98
CA GLY A 51 -11.47 -3.52 7.53
C GLY A 51 -10.29 -2.59 7.81
N ASP A 52 -9.14 -3.22 7.98
CA ASP A 52 -7.89 -2.56 8.30
C ASP A 52 -7.29 -1.80 7.10
N LEU A 53 -6.33 -0.94 7.43
CA LEU A 53 -5.56 -0.22 6.43
C LEU A 53 -4.30 -0.99 6.05
N VAL A 54 -4.02 -0.97 4.76
CA VAL A 54 -2.84 -1.58 4.16
C VAL A 54 -2.17 -0.54 3.29
N VAL A 55 -0.87 -0.38 3.45
CA VAL A 55 -0.08 0.53 2.61
C VAL A 55 0.81 -0.29 1.69
N TYR A 56 0.64 -0.11 0.39
CA TYR A 56 1.51 -0.67 -0.63
C TYR A 56 2.45 0.41 -1.14
N SER A 57 3.73 0.10 -1.28
CA SER A 57 4.72 1.02 -1.85
C SER A 57 5.40 0.38 -3.04
N PHE A 58 5.71 1.19 -4.05
CA PHE A 58 6.25 0.80 -5.34
C PHE A 58 7.41 1.70 -5.73
N HIS A 59 8.33 1.20 -6.54
CA HIS A 59 9.25 2.09 -7.25
C HIS A 59 8.46 3.02 -8.17
N HIS A 60 8.88 4.29 -8.25
CA HIS A 60 8.19 5.30 -9.06
C HIS A 60 8.02 4.89 -10.53
N HIS A 61 8.97 4.12 -11.08
CA HIS A 61 8.95 3.63 -12.46
C HIS A 61 8.07 2.39 -12.68
N THR A 62 7.71 1.67 -11.61
CA THR A 62 6.90 0.44 -11.65
C THR A 62 5.70 0.59 -10.72
N ARG A 63 4.96 1.68 -10.87
CA ARG A 63 3.78 1.99 -10.05
C ARG A 63 2.49 1.51 -10.72
N PRO A 64 1.49 1.08 -9.94
CA PRO A 64 0.16 0.78 -10.48
C PRO A 64 -0.53 2.03 -11.00
N ASN A 65 -1.40 1.84 -11.99
CA ASN A 65 -2.27 2.89 -12.49
C ASN A 65 -3.58 2.86 -11.69
N VAL A 66 -3.63 3.68 -10.64
CA VAL A 66 -4.78 3.79 -9.74
C VAL A 66 -5.03 5.24 -9.34
N SER A 67 -6.29 5.53 -9.03
CA SER A 67 -6.78 6.81 -8.53
C SER A 67 -7.38 6.65 -7.14
N ASP A 68 -7.43 7.75 -6.39
CA ASP A 68 -8.14 7.79 -5.11
C ASP A 68 -9.64 7.48 -5.32
N GLY A 69 -10.14 6.48 -4.59
CA GLY A 69 -11.52 5.99 -4.68
C GLY A 69 -11.67 4.68 -5.46
N ASP A 70 -10.66 4.27 -6.24
CA ASP A 70 -10.68 3.01 -6.98
C ASP A 70 -10.83 1.83 -6.02
N VAL A 71 -11.67 0.87 -6.40
CA VAL A 71 -11.79 -0.43 -5.72
C VAL A 71 -11.19 -1.48 -6.63
N LEU A 72 -10.26 -2.26 -6.09
CA LEU A 72 -9.60 -3.32 -6.83
C LEU A 72 -9.37 -4.55 -5.96
N MET A 73 -9.34 -5.70 -6.62
CA MET A 73 -8.92 -6.95 -6.02
C MET A 73 -7.39 -7.01 -5.99
N VAL A 74 -6.84 -7.30 -4.81
CA VAL A 74 -5.40 -7.47 -4.58
C VAL A 74 -5.15 -8.82 -3.95
N GLU A 75 -3.94 -9.32 -4.10
CA GLU A 75 -3.46 -10.49 -3.37
C GLU A 75 -2.76 -10.00 -2.10
N LEU A 76 -3.28 -10.40 -0.95
CA LEU A 76 -2.80 -10.06 0.38
C LEU A 76 -2.52 -11.36 1.12
N LEU A 77 -1.25 -11.71 1.30
CA LEU A 77 -0.85 -12.99 1.92
C LEU A 77 -1.49 -14.22 1.24
N LYS A 78 -1.54 -14.21 -0.11
CA LYS A 78 -2.18 -15.23 -0.98
C LYS A 78 -3.72 -15.22 -1.00
N ASP A 79 -4.36 -14.44 -0.13
CA ASP A 79 -5.80 -14.24 -0.20
C ASP A 79 -6.15 -13.14 -1.18
N LYS A 80 -7.16 -13.37 -2.01
CA LYS A 80 -7.71 -12.34 -2.91
C LYS A 80 -8.74 -11.54 -2.15
N ILE A 81 -8.48 -10.24 -2.00
CA ILE A 81 -9.31 -9.35 -1.22
C ILE A 81 -9.56 -8.04 -1.96
N ASP A 82 -10.76 -7.49 -1.80
CA ASP A 82 -11.07 -6.18 -2.34
C ASP A 82 -10.56 -5.08 -1.41
N VAL A 83 -9.86 -4.11 -1.98
CA VAL A 83 -9.38 -2.92 -1.28
C VAL A 83 -9.82 -1.68 -2.02
N GLN A 84 -10.12 -0.62 -1.27
CA GLN A 84 -10.34 0.71 -1.82
C GLN A 84 -9.09 1.56 -1.61
N VAL A 85 -8.63 2.21 -2.67
CA VAL A 85 -7.53 3.19 -2.62
C VAL A 85 -8.04 4.46 -1.94
N LEU A 86 -7.55 4.77 -0.76
CA LEU A 86 -7.92 5.98 -0.04
C LEU A 86 -7.05 7.17 -0.45
N LEU A 87 -5.75 6.94 -0.61
CA LEU A 87 -4.79 7.98 -0.93
C LEU A 87 -3.59 7.39 -1.66
N SER A 88 -3.21 8.03 -2.77
CA SER A 88 -2.00 7.74 -3.51
C SER A 88 -1.06 8.95 -3.55
N TYR A 89 0.24 8.74 -3.36
CA TYR A 89 1.20 9.85 -3.38
C TYR A 89 2.63 9.40 -3.74
N ASN A 90 3.38 10.32 -4.36
CA ASN A 90 4.82 10.16 -4.58
C ASN A 90 5.59 10.80 -3.42
N HIS A 91 6.66 10.16 -2.96
CA HIS A 91 7.57 10.70 -1.96
C HIS A 91 9.00 10.20 -2.15
N ILE A 92 9.95 10.75 -1.39
CA ILE A 92 11.34 10.30 -1.38
C ILE A 92 11.60 9.55 -0.09
N TYR A 93 12.17 8.34 -0.20
CA TYR A 93 12.56 7.54 0.95
C TYR A 93 14.02 7.06 0.76
N LYS A 94 14.92 7.39 1.70
CA LYS A 94 16.36 7.11 1.63
C LYS A 94 16.98 7.44 0.24
N GLY A 95 16.57 8.57 -0.37
CA GLY A 95 17.06 9.01 -1.69
C GLY A 95 16.38 8.36 -2.89
N HIS A 96 15.46 7.40 -2.69
CA HIS A 96 14.71 6.74 -3.76
C HIS A 96 13.34 7.38 -3.97
N ARG A 97 12.91 7.52 -5.24
CA ARG A 97 11.55 7.97 -5.59
C ARG A 97 10.58 6.79 -5.45
N VAL A 98 9.58 6.97 -4.60
CA VAL A 98 8.59 5.95 -4.22
C VAL A 98 7.20 6.46 -4.53
N PHE A 99 6.32 5.54 -4.90
CA PHE A 99 4.88 5.76 -4.97
C PHE A 99 4.19 4.86 -3.94
N SER A 100 3.31 5.42 -3.11
CA SER A 100 2.56 4.64 -2.12
C SER A 100 1.07 4.79 -2.28
N CYS A 101 0.35 3.70 -2.05
CA CYS A 101 -1.09 3.58 -2.03
C CYS A 101 -1.54 3.16 -0.63
N VAL A 102 -2.25 4.06 0.06
CA VAL A 102 -2.97 3.75 1.29
C VAL A 102 -4.32 3.19 0.88
N CYS A 103 -4.60 1.95 1.28
CA CYS A 103 -5.80 1.23 0.93
C CYS A 103 -6.55 0.78 2.18
N GLN A 104 -7.85 0.55 2.04
CA GLN A 104 -8.70 -0.03 3.07
C GLN A 104 -9.37 -1.31 2.56
N ILE A 105 -9.23 -2.37 3.34
CA ILE A 105 -9.91 -3.65 3.10
C ILE A 105 -11.43 -3.48 3.18
N GLN A 106 -12.15 -3.97 2.17
CA GLN A 106 -13.61 -3.83 2.03
C GLN A 106 -14.43 -4.84 2.82
#